data_AF-A0A8A3WNT4-F1
#
_entry.id   AF-A0A8A3WNT4-F1
#
_cell.length_a   1.000
_cell.length_b   1.000
_cell.length_c   1.000
_cell.angle_alpha   90.00
_cell.angle_beta   90.00
_cell.angle_gamma   90.00
#
_symmetry.space_group_name_H-M   'P 1'
#
loop_
_entity.id
_entity.type
_entity.pdbx_description
1 polymer ?
#
loop_
_entity_poly.entity_id
_entity_poly.type
_entity_poly.pdbx_seq_one_letter_code
_entity_poly.pdbx_strand_id
1 'polypeptide(L)' 'CHFFNGTQRVRLLERYIYNQEEYARYDSDVGEYRAVTELGRPDAEY' A
#
# COMPACT_ATOMS: atom_id res chain seq x y z
N CYS A 1 8.66 4.11 3.68
CA CYS A 1 9.33 4.40 2.41
C CYS A 1 10.51 3.45 2.20
N HIS A 2 10.76 3.04 0.96
CA HIS A 2 11.93 2.26 0.55
C HIS A 2 12.77 3.07 -0.43
N PHE A 3 14.06 3.15 -0.18
CA PHE A 3 15.02 3.93 -0.96
C PHE A 3 16.01 2.99 -1.64
N PHE A 4 16.26 3.19 -2.93
CA PHE A 4 17.21 2.42 -3.73
C PHE A 4 18.18 3.38 -4.41
N ASN A 5 19.49 3.13 -4.23
CA ASN A 5 20.57 3.97 -4.74
C ASN A 5 20.40 5.45 -4.33
N GLY A 6 20.38 5.70 -3.02
CA GLY A 6 20.03 7.02 -2.48
C GLY A 6 18.55 7.33 -2.73
N THR A 7 18.26 8.47 -3.36
CA THR A 7 16.90 8.89 -3.74
C THR A 7 16.58 8.65 -5.21
N GLN A 8 17.44 7.97 -5.96
CA GLN A 8 17.26 7.72 -7.39
C GLN A 8 15.98 6.94 -7.69
N ARG A 9 15.64 5.95 -6.85
CA ARG A 9 14.34 5.28 -6.87
C ARG A 9 13.79 5.20 -5.46
N VAL A 10 12.57 5.69 -5.27
CA VAL A 10 11.84 5.66 -4.00
C VAL A 10 10.52 4.95 -4.21
N ARG A 11 10.21 3.99 -3.35
CA ARG A 11 8.91 3.32 -3.30
C ARG A 11 8.18 3.70 -2.01
N LEU A 12 7.00 4.29 -2.16
CA LEU A 12 6.09 4.58 -1.07
C LEU A 12 5.15 3.39 -0.88
N LEU A 13 5.00 2.95 0.37
CA LEU A 13 4.01 1.97 0.78
C LEU A 13 3.23 2.59 1.92
N GLU A 14 1.95 2.82 1.71
CA GLU A 14 0.99 3.17 2.75
C GLU A 14 0.15 1.92 3.04
N ARG A 15 0.13 1.49 4.30
CA ARG A 15 -0.46 0.21 4.72
C ARG A 15 -1.48 0.45 5.81
N TYR A 16 -2.67 -0.08 5.64
CA TYR A 16 -3.70 -0.08 6.66
C TYR A 16 -3.81 -1.46 7.29
N ILE A 17 -3.68 -1.51 8.61
CA ILE A 17 -3.53 -2.74 9.38
C ILE A 17 -4.55 -2.75 10.51
N TYR A 18 -5.29 -3.86 10.62
CA TYR A 18 -6.24 -4.14 11.69
C TYR A 18 -5.90 -5.49 12.32
N ASN A 19 -5.71 -5.53 13.64
CA ASN A 19 -5.36 -6.75 14.37
C ASN A 19 -4.18 -7.54 13.76
N GLN A 20 -3.12 -6.83 13.33
CA GLN A 20 -1.94 -7.39 12.66
C GLN A 20 -2.18 -7.93 11.24
N GLU A 21 -3.41 -7.86 10.73
CA GLU A 21 -3.76 -8.15 9.34
C GLU A 21 -3.76 -6.85 8.52
N GLU A 22 -2.94 -6.79 7.48
CA GLU A 22 -2.99 -5.70 6.52
C GLU A 22 -4.19 -5.91 5.59
N TYR A 23 -5.14 -4.97 5.57
CA TYR A 23 -6.37 -5.11 4.82
C TYR A 23 -6.39 -4.27 3.53
N ALA A 24 -5.67 -3.14 3.48
CA ALA A 24 -5.55 -2.28 2.30
C ALA A 24 -4.15 -1.65 2.19
N ARG A 25 -3.73 -1.35 0.95
CA ARG A 25 -2.40 -0.78 0.66
C ARG A 25 -2.42 0.16 -0.55
N TYR A 26 -1.74 1.30 -0.45
CA TYR A 26 -1.22 2.01 -1.63
C TYR A 26 0.25 1.66 -1.87
N ASP A 27 0.59 1.37 -3.11
CA ASP A 27 1.94 1.10 -3.57
C ASP A 27 2.28 2.01 -4.73
N SER A 28 3.31 2.85 -4.59
CA SER A 28 3.68 3.80 -5.65
C SER A 28 4.13 3.13 -6.94
N ASP A 29 4.58 1.87 -6.89
CA ASP A 29 4.92 1.10 -8.09
C ASP A 29 3.66 0.61 -8.84
N VAL A 30 2.49 0.58 -8.17
CA VAL A 30 1.18 0.23 -8.74
C VAL A 30 0.36 1.47 -9.08
N GLY A 31 0.38 2.49 -8.23
CA GLY A 31 -0.26 3.78 -8.45
C GLY A 31 -1.69 3.92 -7.91
N GLU A 32 -2.22 2.92 -7.20
CA GLU A 32 -3.58 2.93 -6.65
C GLU A 32 -3.66 2.17 -5.32
N TYR A 33 -4.75 2.38 -4.58
CA TYR A 33 -5.08 1.57 -3.41
C TYR A 33 -5.61 0.21 -3.85
N ARG A 34 -5.14 -0.86 -3.20
CA ARG A 34 -5.65 -2.21 -3.42
C ARG A 34 -5.99 -2.88 -2.11
N ALA A 35 -7.09 -3.62 -2.13
CA ALA A 35 -7.48 -4.52 -1.06
C ALA A 35 -6.45 -5.66 -0.97
N VAL A 36 -5.92 -5.86 0.23
CA VAL A 36 -5.05 -7.01 0.54
C VAL A 36 -5.90 -8.18 1.03
N THR A 37 -6.97 -7.87 1.77
CA THR A 37 -8.01 -8.81 2.18
C THR A 37 -9.39 -8.23 1.91
N GLU A 38 -10.43 -9.05 2.03
CA GLU A 38 -11.82 -8.66 1.76
C GLU A 38 -12.27 -7.43 2.54
N LEU A 39 -11.75 -7.25 3.76
CA LEU A 39 -12.06 -6.11 4.62
C LEU A 39 -11.69 -4.76 3.97
N GLY A 40 -10.65 -4.73 3.13
CA GLY A 40 -10.20 -3.51 2.48
C GLY A 40 -10.80 -3.23 1.10
N ARG A 41 -11.74 -4.05 0.60
CA ARG A 41 -12.43 -3.75 -0.66
C ARG A 41 -13.09 -2.36 -0.67
N PRO A 42 -13.81 -1.94 0.40
CA PRO A 42 -14.43 -0.61 0.42
C PRO A 42 -13.43 0.54 0.31
N ASP A 43 -12.20 0.36 0.80
CA ASP A 43 -11.15 1.37 0.75
C ASP A 43 -10.39 1.37 -0.59
N ALA A 44 -10.51 0.30 -1.38
CA ALA A 44 -9.84 0.13 -2.68
C ALA A 44 -10.72 0.53 -3.88
N GLU A 45 -12.04 0.60 -3.73
CA GLU A 45 -13.00 0.83 -4.81
C GLU A 45 -13.36 2.32 -5.04
N TYR A 46 -12.39 3.24 -4.94
CA TYR A 46 -12.60 4.67 -5.26
C TYR A 46 -12.40 5.00 -6.74
#